data_AF-A0A536G4H4-F1
#
_entry.id   AF-A0A536G4H4-F1
#
_cell.length_a   1.000
_cell.length_b   1.000
_cell.length_c   1.000
_cell.angle_alpha   90.00
_cell.angle_beta   90.00
_cell.angle_gamma   90.00
#
_symmetry.space_group_name_H-M   'P 1'
#
loop_
_entity.id
_entity.type
_entity.pdbx_description
1 polymer ?
#
loop_
_entity_poly.entity_id
_entity_poly.type
_entity_poly.pdbx_seq_one_letter_code
_entity_poly.pdbx_strand_id
1 'polypeptide(L)'
;DLLREAVANLVDNAVRFSPRGAQVRLSVERGSGGPVIAVADHGPGIEEERLPRLFERFQRSDSGSGLGLAIARRVVERHGGTIRVKTARGAGSTFTIELPG
;
A
#
# COMPACT_ATOMS: atom_id res chain seq x y z
N ASP A 1 2.89 -12.16 -12.67
CA ASP A 1 1.53 -12.15 -12.08
C ASP A 1 1.46 -11.69 -10.63
N LEU A 2 2.23 -12.28 -9.70
CA LEU A 2 2.08 -11.93 -8.28
C LEU A 2 2.40 -10.46 -7.94
N LEU A 3 3.47 -9.87 -8.47
CA LEU A 3 3.76 -8.44 -8.23
C LEU A 3 2.64 -7.52 -8.76
N ARG A 4 2.00 -7.88 -9.88
CA ARG A 4 0.82 -7.17 -10.39
C ARG A 4 -0.32 -7.21 -9.38
N GLU A 5 -0.54 -8.36 -8.73
CA GLU A 5 -1.55 -8.52 -7.67
C GLU A 5 -1.22 -7.66 -6.44
N ALA A 6 0.06 -7.57 -6.03
CA ALA A 6 0.46 -6.69 -4.93
C ALA A 6 0.15 -5.23 -5.25
N VAL A 7 0.54 -4.76 -6.44
CA VAL A 7 0.27 -3.37 -6.87
C VAL A 7 -1.22 -3.11 -7.01
N ALA A 8 -1.99 -4.05 -7.59
CA ALA A 8 -3.44 -3.94 -7.69
C ALA A 8 -4.10 -3.78 -6.32
N ASN A 9 -3.70 -4.58 -5.32
CA ASN A 9 -4.22 -4.45 -3.96
C ASN A 9 -3.93 -3.07 -3.33
N LEU A 10 -2.77 -2.47 -3.62
CA LEU A 10 -2.45 -1.12 -3.14
C LEU A 10 -3.28 -0.05 -3.85
N VAL A 11 -3.44 -0.16 -5.17
CA VAL A 11 -4.26 0.76 -5.97
C VAL A 11 -5.74 0.66 -5.57
N ASP A 12 -6.27 -0.53 -5.37
CA ASP A 12 -7.66 -0.74 -4.94
C ASP A 12 -7.92 -0.10 -3.58
N ASN A 13 -6.97 -0.22 -2.64
CA ASN A 13 -7.07 0.48 -1.35
C ASN A 13 -7.02 2.00 -1.54
N ALA A 14 -6.08 2.50 -2.33
CA ALA A 14 -5.96 3.93 -2.59
C ALA A 14 -7.24 4.52 -3.21
N VAL A 15 -7.83 3.84 -4.20
CA VAL A 15 -9.10 4.25 -4.83
C VAL A 15 -10.25 4.20 -3.84
N ARG A 16 -10.32 3.14 -3.01
CA ARG A 16 -11.39 2.94 -2.04
C ARG A 16 -11.40 4.02 -0.95
N PHE A 17 -10.24 4.38 -0.41
CA PHE A 17 -10.14 5.30 0.71
C PHE A 17 -10.04 6.76 0.28
N SER A 18 -9.71 7.02 -0.98
CA SER A 18 -9.70 8.38 -1.52
C SER A 18 -11.12 8.96 -1.66
N PRO A 19 -11.30 10.27 -1.42
CA PRO A 19 -12.52 10.98 -1.79
C PRO A 19 -12.83 10.81 -3.28
N ARG A 20 -14.12 10.83 -3.63
CA ARG A 20 -14.56 10.75 -5.03
C ARG A 20 -13.93 11.88 -5.85
N GLY A 21 -13.30 11.52 -6.97
CA GLY A 21 -12.65 12.46 -7.87
C GLY A 21 -11.22 12.85 -7.47
N ALA A 22 -10.70 12.36 -6.35
CA ALA A 22 -9.30 12.55 -5.99
C ALA A 22 -8.38 11.67 -6.86
N GLN A 23 -7.15 12.15 -7.08
CA GLN A 23 -6.15 11.46 -7.88
C GLN A 23 -5.44 10.37 -7.07
N VAL A 24 -5.40 9.13 -7.56
CA VAL A 24 -4.44 8.13 -7.08
C VAL A 24 -3.19 8.20 -7.94
N ARG A 25 -2.01 8.28 -7.31
CA ARG A 25 -0.73 8.33 -8.01
C ARG A 25 0.02 7.01 -7.86
N LEU A 26 0.31 6.36 -8.98
CA LEU A 26 1.25 5.24 -9.07
C LEU A 26 2.53 5.74 -9.73
N SER A 27 3.68 5.50 -9.11
CA SER A 27 5.00 5.84 -9.67
C SER A 27 5.97 4.67 -9.53
N VAL A 28 6.94 4.61 -10.44
CA VAL A 28 8.06 3.67 -10.40
C VAL A 28 9.34 4.46 -10.63
N GLU A 29 10.33 4.26 -9.77
CA GLU A 29 11.65 4.87 -9.88
C GLU A 29 12.76 3.84 -9.66
N ARG A 30 13.97 4.17 -10.11
CA ARG A 30 15.16 3.37 -9.79
C ARG A 30 15.70 3.83 -8.44
N GLY A 31 15.60 2.99 -7.43
CA GLY A 31 16.27 3.17 -6.15
C GLY A 31 17.70 2.64 -6.19
N SER A 32 18.44 2.85 -5.09
CA SER A 32 19.82 2.39 -4.94
C SER A 32 19.96 0.87 -4.92
N GLY A 33 18.95 0.15 -4.44
CA GLY A 33 18.94 -1.32 -4.30
C GLY A 33 18.08 -2.07 -5.32
N GLY A 34 17.40 -1.36 -6.23
CA GLY A 34 16.44 -1.92 -7.17
C GLY A 34 15.24 -1.00 -7.40
N PRO A 35 14.16 -1.47 -8.06
CA PRO A 35 13.01 -0.64 -8.37
C PRO A 35 12.19 -0.31 -7.11
N VAL A 36 11.70 0.93 -7.05
CA VAL A 36 10.82 1.43 -6.00
C VAL A 36 9.48 1.78 -6.62
N ILE A 37 8.40 1.19 -6.10
CA ILE A 37 7.03 1.42 -6.56
C ILE A 37 6.28 2.13 -5.44
N ALA A 38 5.64 3.27 -5.75
CA ALA A 38 4.84 4.00 -4.77
C ALA A 38 3.39 4.18 -5.25
N VAL A 39 2.44 3.97 -4.34
CA VAL A 39 1.02 4.26 -4.53
C VAL A 39 0.59 5.28 -3.47
N ALA A 40 0.20 6.47 -3.91
CA ALA A 40 -0.27 7.55 -3.05
C ALA A 40 -1.76 7.85 -3.26
N ASP A 41 -2.45 8.08 -2.16
CA ASP A 41 -3.88 8.40 -2.08
C ASP A 41 -4.14 9.71 -1.32
N HIS A 42 -5.39 10.18 -1.35
CA HIS A 42 -5.84 11.36 -0.59
C HIS A 42 -6.92 10.99 0.43
N GLY A 43 -6.86 9.78 0.98
CA GLY A 43 -7.81 9.29 1.96
C GLY A 43 -7.67 9.97 3.33
N PRO A 44 -8.43 9.49 4.34
CA PRO A 44 -8.40 10.05 5.70
C PRO A 44 -7.07 9.80 6.43
N GLY A 45 -6.14 9.04 5.84
CA GLY A 45 -4.94 8.57 6.50
C GLY A 45 -5.21 7.39 7.44
N ILE A 46 -4.16 6.93 8.12
CA ILE A 46 -4.19 5.78 9.03
C ILE A 46 -3.74 6.26 10.42
N GLU A 47 -4.53 5.92 11.44
CA GLU A 47 -4.19 6.17 12.84
C GLU A 47 -2.93 5.39 13.25
N GLU A 48 -2.09 6.01 14.10
CA GLU A 48 -0.78 5.45 14.47
C GLU A 48 -0.91 4.09 15.16
N GLU A 49 -1.96 3.89 15.97
CA GLU A 49 -2.21 2.64 16.70
C GLU A 49 -2.51 1.47 15.76
N ARG A 50 -2.91 1.75 14.51
CA ARG A 50 -3.19 0.72 13.50
C ARG A 50 -1.95 0.34 12.70
N LEU A 51 -0.92 1.20 12.64
CA LEU A 51 0.28 0.97 11.84
C LEU A 51 1.01 -0.34 12.16
N PRO A 52 1.21 -0.75 13.43
CA PRO A 52 1.93 -1.98 13.75
C PRO A 52 1.27 -3.24 13.18
N ARG A 53 -0.07 -3.19 13.02
CA ARG A 53 -0.88 -4.34 12.59
C ARG A 53 -1.41 -4.19 11.16
N LEU A 54 -1.07 -3.11 10.46
CA LEU A 54 -1.69 -2.72 9.19
C LEU A 54 -1.66 -3.82 8.11
N PHE A 55 -0.59 -4.61 8.09
CA PHE A 55 -0.40 -5.69 7.12
C PHE A 55 -0.83 -7.07 7.64
N GLU A 56 -1.42 -7.15 8.84
CA GLU A 56 -2.02 -8.37 9.34
C GLU A 56 -3.32 -8.69 8.59
N ARG A 57 -3.63 -9.98 8.46
CA ARG A 57 -4.89 -10.41 7.83
C ARG A 57 -6.08 -9.96 8.68
N PHE A 58 -7.18 -9.59 8.02
CA PHE A 58 -8.45 -9.25 8.64
C PHE A 58 -8.44 -7.96 9.47
N GLN A 59 -7.46 -7.07 9.29
CA GLN A 59 -7.59 -5.66 9.68
C GLN A 59 -8.73 -5.02 8.88
N ARG A 60 -9.92 -4.91 9.49
CA ARG A 60 -11.11 -4.35 8.85
C ARG A 60 -11.14 -2.83 8.95
N SER A 61 -11.72 -2.19 7.95
CA SER A 61 -12.32 -0.86 8.04
C SER A 61 -13.63 -0.89 7.25
N ASP A 62 -14.69 -1.40 7.88
CA ASP A 62 -16.12 -1.41 7.51
C ASP A 62 -16.56 -1.78 6.09
N SER A 63 -15.61 -2.02 5.19
CA SER A 63 -15.84 -2.31 3.80
C SER A 63 -14.59 -3.08 3.32
N GLY A 64 -14.77 -4.29 2.79
CA GLY A 64 -13.68 -5.13 2.23
C GLY A 64 -13.27 -6.35 3.05
N SER A 65 -12.51 -7.26 2.45
CA SER A 65 -12.08 -8.53 3.07
C SER A 65 -10.97 -8.38 4.12
N GLY A 66 -10.27 -7.24 4.14
CA GLY A 66 -9.10 -7.03 5.01
C GLY A 66 -7.89 -7.89 4.62
N LEU A 67 -7.85 -8.43 3.40
CA LEU A 67 -6.76 -9.30 2.94
C LEU A 67 -5.76 -8.61 2.02
N GLY A 68 -6.13 -7.51 1.35
CA GLY A 68 -5.33 -6.94 0.26
C GLY A 68 -3.92 -6.51 0.68
N LEU A 69 -3.77 -5.80 1.80
CA LEU A 69 -2.45 -5.39 2.30
C LEU A 69 -1.61 -6.59 2.76
N ALA A 70 -2.23 -7.60 3.37
CA ALA A 70 -1.54 -8.82 3.79
C ALA A 70 -1.04 -9.64 2.58
N ILE A 71 -1.83 -9.70 1.50
CA ILE A 71 -1.43 -10.31 0.22
C ILE A 71 -0.26 -9.53 -0.38
N ALA A 72 -0.38 -8.20 -0.48
CA ALA A 72 0.68 -7.35 -1.01
C ALA A 72 1.99 -7.54 -0.24
N ARG A 73 1.96 -7.52 1.09
CA ARG A 73 3.14 -7.77 1.93
C ARG A 73 3.76 -9.13 1.66
N ARG A 74 2.96 -10.21 1.67
CA ARG A 74 3.47 -11.57 1.42
C ARG A 74 4.11 -11.71 0.04
N VAL A 75 3.50 -11.10 -0.97
CA VAL A 75 4.07 -11.10 -2.32
C VAL A 75 5.41 -10.36 -2.33
N VAL A 76 5.48 -9.16 -1.75
CA VAL A 76 6.70 -8.36 -1.72
C VAL A 76 7.83 -9.09 -0.98
N GLU A 77 7.53 -9.65 0.19
CA GLU A 77 8.49 -10.45 0.98
C GLU A 77 8.97 -11.68 0.19
N ARG A 78 8.09 -12.34 -0.58
CA ARG A 78 8.48 -13.48 -1.45
C ARG A 78 9.48 -13.08 -2.54
N HIS A 79 9.50 -11.82 -2.94
CA HIS A 79 10.48 -11.29 -3.89
C HIS A 79 11.71 -10.68 -3.20
N GLY A 80 11.88 -10.88 -1.88
CA GLY A 80 12.98 -10.33 -1.10
C GLY A 80 12.89 -8.81 -0.89
N GLY A 81 11.73 -8.21 -1.17
CA GLY A 81 11.51 -6.79 -1.02
C GLY A 81 10.94 -6.40 0.33
N THR A 82 10.71 -5.09 0.49
CA THR A 82 10.04 -4.51 1.66
C THR A 82 8.84 -3.68 1.23
N ILE A 83 7.84 -3.59 2.10
CA ILE A 83 6.70 -2.69 1.93
C ILE A 83 6.55 -1.81 3.18
N ARG A 84 6.37 -0.51 2.97
CA ARG A 84 6.19 0.48 4.03
C ARG A 84 5.06 1.45 3.68
N VAL A 85 4.56 2.15 4.70
CA VAL A 85 3.56 3.21 4.52
C VAL A 85 4.04 4.49 5.18
N LYS A 86 3.83 5.62 4.53
CA LYS A 86 3.87 6.95 5.13
C LYS A 86 2.46 7.51 5.11
N THR A 87 1.96 7.95 6.24
CA THR A 87 0.58 8.46 6.36
C THR A 87 0.46 9.35 7.59
N ALA A 88 -0.51 10.25 7.55
CA ALA A 88 -0.94 11.03 8.70
C ALA A 88 -2.44 11.29 8.57
N ARG A 89 -3.12 11.47 9.70
CA ARG A 89 -4.56 11.75 9.73
C ARG A 89 -4.88 12.99 8.89
N GLY A 90 -5.79 12.84 7.93
CA GLY A 90 -6.20 13.88 6.98
C GLY A 90 -5.24 14.15 5.81
N ALA A 91 -4.10 13.44 5.73
CA ALA A 91 -3.08 13.68 4.70
C ALA A 91 -2.93 12.53 3.68
N GLY A 92 -3.85 11.56 3.69
CA GLY A 92 -3.77 10.36 2.86
C GLY A 92 -2.66 9.39 3.29
N SER A 93 -2.37 8.43 2.42
CA SER A 93 -1.31 7.45 2.62
C SER A 93 -0.46 7.30 1.35
N THR A 94 0.81 6.95 1.55
CA THR A 94 1.71 6.53 0.48
C THR A 94 2.31 5.18 0.86
N PHE A 95 1.93 4.14 0.13
CA PHE A 95 2.52 2.81 0.24
C PHE A 95 3.71 2.72 -0.70
N THR A 96 4.84 2.22 -0.21
CA THR A 96 6.08 2.07 -0.97
C THR A 96 6.55 0.64 -0.91
N ILE A 97 6.78 0.04 -2.08
CA ILE A 97 7.40 -1.27 -2.28
C ILE A 97 8.83 -1.02 -2.77
N GLU A 98 9.81 -1.65 -2.13
CA GLU A 98 11.20 -1.67 -2.55
C GLU A 98 11.57 -3.12 -2.87
N LEU A 99 12.09 -3.38 -4.08
CA LEU A 99 12.51 -4.70 -4.51
C LEU A 99 14.03 -4.73 -4.72
N PRO A 100 14.70 -5.89 -4.52
CA PRO A 100 16.07 -6.08 -4.96
C PRO A 100 16.17 -6.01 -6.49
N GLY A 101 17.29 -5.48 -6.99
CA GLY A 101 17.62 -5.36 -8.42
C GLY A 101 18.08 -6.64 -9.08
#